data_AF-A0A814IJ02-F1
#
_entry.id   AF-A0A814IJ02-F1
#
_cell.length_a   1.000
_cell.length_b   1.000
_cell.length_c   1.000
_cell.angle_alpha   90.00
_cell.angle_beta   90.00
_cell.angle_gamma   90.00
#
_symmetry.space_group_name_H-M   'P 1'
#
loop_
_entity.id
_entity.type
_entity.pdbx_description
1 polymer ?
#
loop_
_entity_poly.entity_id
_entity_poly.type
_entity_poly.pdbx_seq_one_letter_code
_entity_poly.pdbx_strand_id
1 'polypeptide(L)'
;SAQLIAQYRPRAVIMVVTRSLKTARFMHLYRGCCPVYVMAGRKPDPQSPLPSEAYDEKAFYRPEDSKDGEPVFKQHHMSTQQAMAMSDWLLDVDARVMDAISLAKKRGFCASGDAVIVVTGWRPGCGTTNTLRIIYAD
;
A
#
# COMPACT_ATOMS: atom_id res chain seq x y z
N SER A 1 12.04 -6.24 4.70
CA SER A 1 11.89 -6.04 3.25
C SER A 1 12.86 -4.98 2.72
N ALA A 2 12.78 -3.72 3.16
CA ALA A 2 13.59 -2.62 2.61
C ALA A 2 15.11 -2.85 2.61
N GLN A 3 15.65 -3.50 3.65
CA GLN A 3 17.08 -3.86 3.73
C GLN A 3 17.53 -4.76 2.58
N LEU A 4 16.69 -5.75 2.22
CA LEU A 4 16.96 -6.66 1.12
C LEU A 4 16.93 -5.91 -0.22
N ILE A 5 15.97 -5.00 -0.41
CA ILE A 5 15.90 -4.15 -1.60
C ILE A 5 17.18 -3.29 -1.72
N ALA A 6 17.64 -2.70 -0.61
CA ALA A 6 18.86 -1.88 -0.59
C ALA A 6 20.13 -2.68 -0.93
N GLN A 7 20.17 -3.98 -0.62
CA GLN A 7 21.30 -4.86 -0.97
C GLN A 7 21.53 -4.94 -2.48
N TYR A 8 20.45 -4.96 -3.27
CA TYR A 8 20.51 -4.95 -4.74
C TYR A 8 20.84 -3.58 -5.34
N ARG A 9 20.99 -2.55 -4.50
CA ARG A 9 21.40 -1.18 -4.87
C ARG A 9 20.68 -0.63 -6.13
N PRO A 10 19.34 -0.54 -6.12
CA PRO A 10 18.61 0.12 -7.20
C PRO A 10 19.10 1.56 -7.36
N ARG A 11 19.06 2.06 -8.60
CA ARG A 11 19.39 3.46 -8.90
C ARG A 11 18.32 4.43 -8.39
N ALA A 12 17.09 3.94 -8.20
CA ALA A 12 15.97 4.69 -7.67
C ALA A 12 16.02 4.81 -6.13
N VAL A 13 15.38 5.85 -5.59
CA VAL A 13 15.23 6.05 -4.15
C VAL A 13 14.25 5.02 -3.58
N ILE A 14 14.60 4.41 -2.45
CA ILE A 14 13.76 3.44 -1.75
C ILE A 14 13.01 4.17 -0.64
N MET A 15 11.75 4.52 -0.86
CA MET A 15 10.92 5.14 0.18
C MET A 15 10.41 4.07 1.16
N VAL A 16 10.85 4.15 2.42
CA VAL A 16 10.53 3.14 3.43
C VAL A 16 9.42 3.64 4.34
N VAL A 17 8.20 3.25 4.02
CA VAL A 17 7.02 3.62 4.80
C VAL A 17 6.93 2.79 6.07
N THR A 18 6.90 3.45 7.22
CA THR A 18 6.85 2.76 8.52
C THR A 18 6.08 3.56 9.58
N ARG A 19 5.42 2.83 10.48
CA ARG A 19 4.75 3.36 11.67
C ARG A 19 5.64 3.38 12.91
N SER A 20 6.87 2.86 12.80
CA SER A 20 7.83 2.81 13.92
C SER A 20 8.92 3.85 13.71
N LEU A 21 9.02 4.82 14.62
CA LEU A 21 10.11 5.79 14.61
C LEU A 21 11.48 5.14 14.79
N LYS A 22 11.56 4.02 15.52
CA LYS A 22 12.81 3.26 15.67
C LYS A 22 13.26 2.69 14.33
N THR A 23 12.34 2.09 13.58
CA THR A 23 12.61 1.58 12.24
C THR A 23 12.98 2.72 11.30
N ALA A 24 12.23 3.82 11.31
CA ALA A 24 12.53 4.99 10.48
C ALA A 24 13.96 5.50 10.71
N ARG A 25 14.39 5.64 11.97
CA ARG A 25 15.77 6.06 12.29
C ARG A 25 16.80 5.06 11.79
N PHE A 26 16.61 3.77 12.08
CA PHE A 26 17.54 2.71 11.71
C PHE A 26 17.69 2.56 10.19
N MET A 27 16.64 2.83 9.41
CA MET A 27 16.67 2.69 7.96
C MET A 27 17.63 3.66 7.25
N HIS A 28 18.05 4.76 7.90
CA HIS A 28 19.08 5.65 7.35
C HIS A 28 20.44 4.96 7.17
N LEU A 29 20.70 3.85 7.86
CA LEU A 29 21.94 3.08 7.72
C LEU A 29 22.05 2.35 6.37
N TYR A 30 20.93 2.16 5.66
CA TYR A 30 20.89 1.42 4.41
C TYR A 30 20.91 2.37 3.21
N ARG A 31 21.81 2.10 2.25
CA ARG A 31 21.98 2.93 1.06
C ARG A 31 20.69 3.04 0.26
N GLY A 32 20.32 4.26 -0.11
CA GLY A 32 19.15 4.55 -0.93
C GLY A 32 17.82 4.50 -0.17
N CYS A 33 17.81 4.07 1.09
CA CYS A 33 16.61 4.10 1.93
C CYS A 33 16.33 5.52 2.44
N CYS A 34 15.13 5.99 2.13
CA CYS A 34 14.58 7.26 2.57
C CYS A 34 13.35 6.97 3.44
N PRO A 35 13.47 6.98 4.78
CA PRO A 35 12.37 6.59 5.66
C PRO A 35 11.26 7.63 5.66
N VAL A 36 10.02 7.13 5.60
CA VAL A 36 8.78 7.90 5.69
C VAL A 36 8.04 7.40 6.91
N TYR A 37 7.97 8.25 7.93
CA TYR A 37 7.18 7.96 9.12
C TYR A 37 5.73 8.36 8.87
N VAL A 38 4.82 7.39 8.96
CA VAL A 38 3.38 7.62 8.88
C VAL A 38 2.79 7.42 10.26
N MET A 39 2.15 8.46 10.80
CA MET A 39 1.43 8.36 12.07
C MET A 39 0.29 7.36 11.92
N ALA A 40 0.32 6.31 12.72
CA ALA A 40 -0.81 5.40 12.85
C ALA A 40 -1.90 6.14 13.65
N GLY A 41 -2.87 6.74 12.97
CA GLY A 41 -3.89 7.49 13.72
C GLY A 41 -4.98 8.22 12.96
N ARG A 42 -4.92 8.40 11.64
CA ARG A 42 -6.10 8.90 10.92
C ARG A 42 -6.99 7.74 10.51
N LYS A 43 -7.63 7.08 11.50
CA LYS A 43 -8.91 6.43 11.17
C LYS A 43 -9.82 7.57 10.73
N PRO A 44 -10.43 7.55 9.54
CA PRO A 44 -11.49 8.50 9.25
C PRO A 44 -12.53 8.36 10.36
N ASP A 45 -12.97 9.48 10.93
CA ASP A 45 -13.98 9.45 11.99
C ASP A 45 -15.15 8.59 11.50
N PRO A 46 -15.72 7.72 12.35
CA PRO A 46 -16.92 6.94 12.01
C PRO A 46 -18.10 7.82 11.53
N GLN A 47 -18.03 9.13 11.82
CA GLN A 47 -19.02 10.16 11.48
C GLN A 47 -18.53 11.21 10.47
N SER A 48 -17.33 11.05 9.90
CA SER A 48 -17.02 11.78 8.68
C SER A 48 -17.94 11.25 7.58
N PRO A 49 -18.71 12.10 6.88
CA PRO A 49 -19.40 11.64 5.69
C PRO A 49 -18.31 11.27 4.70
N LEU A 50 -17.96 9.98 4.64
CA LEU A 50 -17.33 9.40 3.48
C LEU A 50 -18.16 9.92 2.29
N PRO A 51 -17.56 10.47 1.22
CA PRO A 51 -18.34 10.74 0.04
C PRO A 51 -18.95 9.39 -0.33
N SER A 52 -20.27 9.29 -0.21
CA SER A 52 -21.05 8.06 -0.45
C SER A 52 -20.90 7.56 -1.88
N GLU A 53 -20.12 8.28 -2.70
CA GLU A 53 -19.94 8.12 -4.13
C GLU A 53 -18.48 7.80 -4.53
N ALA A 54 -17.49 7.79 -3.61
CA ALA A 54 -16.08 7.62 -3.98
C ALA A 54 -15.50 6.21 -3.75
N TYR A 55 -16.21 5.33 -3.05
CA TYR A 55 -15.90 3.90 -3.03
C TYR A 55 -16.85 3.18 -3.97
N ASP A 56 -16.56 3.25 -5.26
CA ASP A 56 -17.21 2.36 -6.22
C ASP A 56 -16.61 0.95 -6.02
N GLU A 57 -17.27 0.10 -5.24
CA GLU A 57 -16.94 -1.32 -5.09
C GLU A 57 -16.81 -2.03 -6.48
N LYS A 58 -17.39 -1.45 -7.53
CA LYS A 58 -17.34 -1.95 -8.91
C LYS A 58 -16.09 -1.53 -9.68
N ALA A 59 -15.30 -0.57 -9.20
CA ALA A 59 -14.11 -0.09 -9.91
C ALA A 59 -12.96 -1.12 -9.94
N PHE A 60 -12.97 -2.10 -9.03
CA PHE A 60 -11.99 -3.20 -9.00
C PHE A 60 -12.54 -4.50 -9.59
N TYR A 61 -13.86 -4.65 -9.66
CA TYR A 61 -14.54 -5.82 -10.21
C TYR A 61 -15.09 -5.51 -11.60
N ARG A 62 -14.35 -5.90 -12.65
CA ARG A 62 -14.86 -5.83 -14.02
C ARG A 62 -15.82 -7.01 -14.23
N PRO A 63 -17.13 -6.78 -14.45
CA PRO A 63 -18.10 -7.88 -14.60
C PRO A 63 -17.84 -8.79 -15.81
N GLU A 64 -16.99 -8.35 -16.74
CA GLU A 64 -16.50 -9.15 -17.88
C GLU A 64 -15.53 -10.28 -17.51
N ASP A 65 -14.90 -10.26 -16.33
CA ASP A 65 -13.96 -11.30 -15.90
C ASP A 65 -14.67 -12.52 -15.28
N SER A 66 -15.96 -12.41 -14.97
CA SER A 66 -16.81 -13.54 -14.57
C SER A 66 -17.49 -14.16 -15.79
N LYS A 67 -16.94 -15.28 -16.27
CA LYS A 67 -17.77 -16.23 -17.03
C LYS A 67 -18.78 -16.81 -16.04
N ASP A 68 -20.07 -16.60 -16.29
CA ASP A 68 -21.20 -17.23 -15.60
C ASP A 68 -21.73 -16.58 -14.29
N GLY A 69 -21.38 -15.32 -14.00
CA GLY A 69 -22.00 -14.57 -12.89
C GLY A 69 -21.60 -15.02 -11.48
N GLU A 70 -20.66 -15.96 -11.39
CA GLU A 70 -20.03 -16.37 -10.14
C GLU A 70 -18.73 -15.59 -9.93
N PRO A 71 -18.49 -15.03 -8.72
CA PRO A 71 -17.22 -14.39 -8.40
C PRO A 71 -16.09 -15.42 -8.47
N VAL A 72 -15.04 -15.12 -9.23
CA VAL A 72 -13.91 -16.03 -9.56
C VAL A 72 -13.11 -16.50 -8.32
N PHE A 73 -13.39 -15.97 -7.12
CA PHE A 73 -12.69 -16.36 -5.89
C PHE A 73 -13.41 -17.51 -5.15
N LYS A 74 -13.39 -18.72 -5.72
CA LYS A 74 -13.55 -19.94 -4.90
C LYS A 74 -12.22 -20.25 -4.20
N GLN A 75 -11.96 -19.58 -3.08
CA GLN A 75 -11.15 -20.16 -2.01
C GLN A 75 -12.06 -20.38 -0.79
N HIS A 76 -12.36 -21.64 -0.54
CA HIS A 76 -13.18 -22.11 0.57
C HIS A 76 -12.56 -21.71 1.93
N HIS A 77 -13.38 -21.18 2.84
CA HIS A 77 -13.11 -20.81 4.25
C HIS A 77 -12.52 -19.42 4.54
N MET A 78 -13.24 -18.34 4.21
CA MET A 78 -13.06 -17.06 4.91
C MET A 78 -14.39 -16.57 5.47
N SER A 79 -14.43 -16.19 6.75
CA SER A 79 -15.63 -15.59 7.36
C SER A 79 -15.78 -14.13 6.92
N THR A 80 -17.00 -13.60 6.91
CA THR A 80 -17.30 -12.20 6.56
C THR A 80 -16.46 -11.19 7.34
N GLN A 81 -16.18 -11.49 8.62
CA GLN A 81 -15.31 -10.66 9.47
C GLN A 81 -13.85 -10.64 8.99
N GLN A 82 -13.34 -11.75 8.47
CA GLN A 82 -11.98 -11.82 7.89
C GLN A 82 -11.89 -11.04 6.57
N ALA A 83 -12.95 -11.03 5.76
CA ALA A 83 -13.01 -10.22 4.54
C ALA A 83 -13.01 -8.70 4.86
N MET A 84 -13.79 -8.28 5.87
CA MET A 84 -13.81 -6.88 6.33
C MET A 84 -12.48 -6.43 6.96
N ALA A 85 -11.80 -7.31 7.69
CA ALA A 85 -10.47 -6.99 8.23
C ALA A 85 -9.40 -6.89 7.12
N MET A 86 -9.55 -7.67 6.04
CA MET A 86 -8.66 -7.60 4.88
C MET A 86 -8.86 -6.30 4.10
N SER A 87 -10.11 -5.83 3.93
CA SER A 87 -10.37 -4.54 3.28
C SER A 87 -9.81 -3.37 4.09
N ASP A 88 -10.01 -3.32 5.41
CA ASP A 88 -9.43 -2.29 6.29
C ASP A 88 -7.89 -2.25 6.22
N TRP A 89 -7.25 -3.43 6.11
CA TRP A 89 -5.81 -3.52 5.92
C TRP A 89 -5.34 -2.97 4.57
N LEU A 90 -6.03 -3.33 3.47
CA LEU A 90 -5.67 -2.86 2.13
C LEU A 90 -5.85 -1.35 2.01
N LEU A 91 -6.93 -0.80 2.56
CA LEU A 91 -7.17 0.64 2.64
C LEU A 91 -6.05 1.36 3.38
N ASP A 92 -5.62 0.83 4.52
CA ASP A 92 -4.50 1.40 5.28
C ASP A 92 -3.15 1.29 4.54
N VAL A 93 -2.94 0.22 3.77
CA VAL A 93 -1.73 0.08 2.94
C VAL A 93 -1.76 1.11 1.81
N ASP A 94 -2.87 1.26 1.09
CA ASP A 94 -2.98 2.19 -0.02
C ASP A 94 -2.89 3.65 0.47
N ALA A 95 -3.52 4.00 1.59
CA ALA A 95 -3.36 5.32 2.21
C ALA A 95 -1.89 5.64 2.51
N ARG A 96 -1.15 4.67 3.06
CA ARG A 96 0.29 4.79 3.32
C ARG A 96 1.13 4.95 2.06
N VAL A 97 0.75 4.28 0.98
CA VAL A 97 1.39 4.41 -0.33
C VAL A 97 1.16 5.81 -0.90
N MET A 98 -0.08 6.31 -0.84
CA MET A 98 -0.42 7.65 -1.33
C MET A 98 0.31 8.76 -0.56
N ASP A 99 0.40 8.67 0.77
CA ASP A 99 1.19 9.59 1.59
C ASP A 99 2.67 9.60 1.17
N ALA A 100 3.22 8.42 0.87
CA ALA A 100 4.61 8.30 0.43
C ALA A 100 4.83 8.93 -0.95
N ILE A 101 3.91 8.73 -1.89
CA ILE A 101 3.96 9.34 -3.24
C ILE A 101 3.85 10.86 -3.13
N SER A 102 2.93 11.38 -2.32
CA SER A 102 2.80 12.81 -2.10
C SER A 102 4.08 13.43 -1.55
N LEU A 103 4.72 12.75 -0.58
CA LEU A 103 6.02 13.17 -0.07
C LEU A 103 7.14 13.05 -1.12
N ALA A 104 7.10 12.01 -1.97
CA ALA A 104 8.04 11.81 -3.06
C ALA A 104 8.00 12.98 -4.05
N LYS A 105 6.79 13.37 -4.45
CA LYS A 105 6.55 14.52 -5.33
C LYS A 105 7.05 15.81 -4.70
N LYS A 106 6.71 16.06 -3.43
CA LYS A 106 7.18 17.23 -2.68
C LYS A 106 8.71 17.29 -2.57
N ARG A 107 9.38 16.14 -2.52
CA ARG A 107 10.85 16.04 -2.47
C ARG A 107 11.51 16.01 -3.86
N GLY A 108 10.73 15.98 -4.94
CA GLY A 108 11.24 15.90 -6.31
C GLY A 108 11.81 14.52 -6.69
N PHE A 109 11.38 13.44 -6.03
CA PHE A 109 11.83 12.08 -6.35
C PHE A 109 11.04 11.43 -7.50
N CYS A 110 9.81 11.89 -7.75
CA CYS A 110 9.00 11.51 -8.91
C CYS A 110 8.10 12.68 -9.33
N ALA A 111 7.70 12.68 -10.60
CA ALA A 111 6.70 13.58 -11.18
C ALA A 111 5.36 12.86 -11.40
N SER A 112 4.33 13.62 -11.77
CA SER A 112 3.07 13.01 -12.20
C SER A 112 3.28 12.20 -13.49
N GLY A 113 2.75 10.97 -13.52
CA GLY A 113 2.92 10.02 -14.62
C GLY A 113 4.14 9.09 -14.50
N ASP A 114 5.02 9.28 -13.52
CA ASP A 114 6.16 8.38 -13.30
C ASP A 114 5.71 7.03 -12.72
N ALA A 115 6.36 5.95 -13.16
CA ALA A 115 6.13 4.61 -12.61
C ALA A 115 6.80 4.44 -11.24
N VAL A 116 6.05 3.97 -10.26
CA VAL A 116 6.48 3.67 -8.90
C VAL A 116 6.25 2.19 -8.61
N ILE A 117 7.25 1.54 -8.01
CA ILE A 117 7.18 0.14 -7.58
C ILE A 117 6.80 0.09 -6.10
N VAL A 118 5.69 -0.55 -5.79
CA VAL A 118 5.19 -0.77 -4.43
C VAL A 118 5.44 -2.21 -4.02
N VAL A 119 6.08 -2.38 -2.86
CA VAL A 119 6.42 -3.69 -2.30
C VAL A 119 5.74 -3.86 -0.95
N THR A 120 4.75 -4.77 -0.87
CA THR A 120 3.90 -4.97 0.30
C THR A 120 3.70 -6.47 0.60
N GLY A 121 3.01 -6.78 1.69
CA GLY A 121 2.58 -8.14 2.01
C GLY A 121 1.06 -8.28 1.90
N TRP A 122 0.60 -9.46 1.49
CA TRP A 122 -0.83 -9.77 1.32
C TRP A 122 -1.66 -9.80 2.61
N ARG A 123 -1.00 -9.81 3.78
CA ARG A 123 -1.64 -9.82 5.10
C ARG A 123 -0.82 -9.04 6.13
N PRO A 124 -1.44 -8.51 7.19
CA PRO A 124 -0.73 -7.88 8.30
C PRO A 124 0.24 -8.86 8.96
N GLY A 125 1.42 -8.38 9.33
CA GLY A 125 2.44 -9.17 10.01
C GLY A 125 3.87 -8.83 9.59
N CYS A 126 4.85 -9.40 10.28
CA CYS A 126 6.25 -9.33 9.90
C CYS A 126 6.60 -10.44 8.88
N GLY A 127 7.55 -10.17 7.99
CA GLY A 127 8.13 -11.19 7.11
C GLY A 127 7.26 -11.66 5.93
N THR A 128 6.05 -11.12 5.75
CA THR A 128 5.08 -11.57 4.72
C THR A 128 5.15 -10.77 3.42
N THR A 129 6.26 -10.08 3.14
CA THR A 129 6.40 -9.27 1.92
C THR A 129 6.55 -10.17 0.69
N ASN A 130 5.49 -10.29 -0.10
CA ASN A 130 5.42 -11.16 -1.27
C ASN A 130 4.67 -10.53 -2.47
N THR A 131 4.21 -9.28 -2.33
CA THR A 131 3.44 -8.60 -3.37
C THR A 131 4.25 -7.43 -3.90
N LEU A 132 4.37 -7.37 -5.23
CA LEU A 132 4.96 -6.25 -5.96
C LEU A 132 3.89 -5.70 -6.91
N ARG A 133 3.69 -4.38 -6.90
CA ARG A 133 2.77 -3.67 -7.80
C ARG A 133 3.53 -2.55 -8.49
N ILE A 134 3.22 -2.31 -9.75
CA ILE A 134 3.65 -1.10 -10.47
C ILE A 134 2.44 -0.18 -10.54
N ILE A 135 2.60 1.04 -10.05
CA ILE A 135 1.56 2.08 -10.06
C ILE A 135 2.13 3.33 -10.71
N TYR A 136 1.27 4.17 -11.28
CA TYR A 136 1.67 5.48 -11.79
C TYR A 136 1.37 6.54 -10.74
N ALA A 137 2.26 7.51 -10.58
CA ALA A 137 2.09 8.58 -9.62
C ALA A 137 1.16 9.66 -10.20
N ASP A 138 -0.07 9.78 -9.73
CA ASP A 138 -1.06 10.77 -10.22
C ASP A 138 -0.90 12.16 -9.60
#